data_AF-A0A7C1Q587-F1
#
_entry.id   AF-A0A7C1Q587-F1
#
_cell.length_a   1.000
_cell.length_b   1.000
_cell.length_c   1.000
_cell.angle_alpha   90.00
_cell.angle_beta   90.00
_cell.angle_gamma   90.00
#
_symmetry.space_group_name_H-M   'P 1'
#
loop_
_entity.id
_entity.type
_entity.pdbx_description
1 polymer ?
#
loop_
_entity_poly.entity_id
_entity_poly.type
_entity_poly.pdbx_seq_one_letter_code
_entity_poly.pdbx_strand_id
1 'polypeptide(L)'
;MKITAENRRSRIGWRGQNLIKARFIYLAMNLIGMTVRVGVAGACGRMGRGIVQAISAQDDMELVLAVDVNDVGSDIGVVCGVGKTGVQVSSPESLGQMLEESE
;
A
#
# COMPACT_ATOMS: atom_id res chain seq x y z
N MET A 1 -58.34 -25.82 -11.17
CA MET A 1 -57.00 -25.26 -10.88
C MET A 1 -56.95 -23.87 -11.51
N LYS A 2 -57.25 -22.77 -10.81
CA LYS A 2 -56.51 -22.05 -9.75
C LYS A 2 -55.09 -21.60 -10.18
N ILE A 3 -54.99 -20.28 -10.41
CA ILE A 3 -53.83 -19.34 -10.41
C ILE A 3 -52.87 -19.47 -11.62
N THR A 4 -52.74 -18.60 -12.64
CA THR A 4 -52.71 -17.12 -12.88
C THR A 4 -51.42 -16.37 -12.46
N ALA A 5 -50.78 -15.73 -13.45
CA ALA A 5 -49.98 -14.48 -13.39
C ALA A 5 -48.66 -14.36 -12.57
N GLU A 6 -48.19 -15.33 -11.79
CA GLU A 6 -47.12 -15.07 -10.80
C GLU A 6 -45.65 -15.20 -11.30
N ASN A 7 -45.33 -15.74 -12.48
CA ASN A 7 -43.91 -16.06 -12.77
C ASN A 7 -43.34 -15.53 -14.10
N ARG A 8 -43.94 -14.46 -14.62
CA ARG A 8 -43.41 -13.71 -15.76
C ARG A 8 -42.71 -12.40 -15.35
N ARG A 9 -42.33 -12.28 -14.06
CA ARG A 9 -41.92 -11.01 -13.43
C ARG A 9 -40.57 -11.04 -12.70
N SER A 10 -39.62 -11.92 -13.07
CA SER A 10 -38.21 -11.80 -12.63
C SER A 10 -37.25 -11.33 -13.73
N ARG A 11 -37.76 -11.07 -14.95
CA ARG A 11 -36.98 -10.56 -16.10
C ARG A 11 -36.90 -9.03 -16.20
N ILE A 12 -37.49 -8.30 -15.25
CA ILE A 12 -37.38 -6.84 -15.12
C ILE A 12 -37.33 -6.52 -13.62
N GLY A 13 -36.12 -6.30 -13.10
CA GLY A 13 -35.87 -5.92 -11.71
C GLY A 13 -34.40 -5.59 -11.40
N TRP A 14 -33.57 -5.40 -12.43
CA TRP A 14 -32.12 -5.18 -12.33
C TRP A 14 -31.74 -3.79 -12.89
N ARG A 15 -32.52 -2.76 -12.57
CA ARG A 15 -32.26 -1.38 -13.00
C ARG A 15 -32.50 -0.42 -11.82
N GLY A 16 -31.45 0.30 -11.42
CA GLY A 16 -31.58 1.52 -10.61
C GLY A 16 -30.86 1.48 -9.25
N GLN A 17 -31.25 0.60 -8.34
CA GLN A 17 -30.89 0.77 -6.91
C GLN A 17 -29.55 0.16 -6.48
N ASN A 18 -28.94 -0.71 -7.31
CA ASN A 18 -27.67 -1.36 -6.98
C ASN A 18 -26.43 -0.63 -7.50
N LEU A 19 -26.57 0.41 -8.35
CA LEU A 19 -25.40 1.16 -8.83
C LEU A 19 -24.75 1.98 -7.73
N ILE A 20 -25.53 2.55 -6.81
CA ILE A 20 -24.98 3.32 -5.69
C ILE A 20 -24.23 2.38 -4.74
N LYS A 21 -24.80 1.22 -4.42
CA LYS A 21 -24.12 0.19 -3.60
C LYS A 21 -22.87 -0.36 -4.26
N ALA A 22 -22.92 -0.73 -5.54
CA ALA A 22 -21.77 -1.23 -6.28
C ALA A 22 -20.68 -0.17 -6.43
N ARG A 23 -21.05 1.10 -6.69
CA ARG A 23 -20.11 2.22 -6.77
C ARG A 23 -19.54 2.58 -5.41
N PHE A 24 -20.31 2.44 -4.33
CA PHE A 24 -19.84 2.64 -2.95
C PHE A 24 -18.89 1.52 -2.53
N ILE A 25 -19.18 0.26 -2.88
CA ILE A 25 -18.27 -0.87 -2.65
C ILE A 25 -17.00 -0.73 -3.48
N TYR A 26 -17.10 -0.34 -4.76
CA TYR A 26 -15.94 -0.14 -5.63
C TYR A 26 -15.09 1.06 -5.18
N LEU A 27 -15.74 2.14 -4.73
CA LEU A 27 -15.07 3.31 -4.16
C LEU A 27 -14.45 2.96 -2.80
N ALA A 28 -15.14 2.21 -1.94
CA ALA A 28 -14.63 1.73 -0.67
C ALA A 28 -13.46 0.76 -0.85
N MET A 29 -13.52 -0.18 -1.80
CA MET A 29 -12.41 -1.08 -2.14
C MET A 29 -11.20 -0.32 -2.70
N ASN A 30 -11.41 0.76 -3.46
CA ASN A 30 -10.31 1.65 -3.85
C ASN A 30 -9.83 2.55 -2.70
N LEU A 31 -10.70 2.90 -1.75
CA LEU A 31 -10.36 3.66 -0.55
C LEU A 31 -9.63 2.81 0.50
N ILE A 32 -9.87 1.50 0.56
CA ILE A 32 -9.09 0.52 1.32
C ILE A 32 -7.82 0.19 0.52
N GLY A 33 -7.20 1.23 -0.06
CA GLY A 33 -6.05 1.10 -0.95
C GLY A 33 -5.00 0.18 -0.34
N MET A 34 -4.66 -0.89 -1.05
CA MET A 34 -3.54 -1.74 -0.71
C MET A 34 -2.27 -0.91 -0.92
N THR A 35 -1.71 -0.37 0.16
CA THR A 35 -0.40 0.26 0.12
C THR A 35 0.67 -0.82 0.02
N VAL A 36 1.58 -0.66 -0.94
CA VAL A 36 2.71 -1.56 -1.08
C VAL A 36 3.75 -1.18 -0.04
N ARG A 37 3.98 -2.06 0.94
CA ARG A 37 5.04 -1.91 1.93
C ARG A 37 6.38 -2.29 1.29
N VAL A 38 7.33 -1.35 1.27
CA VAL A 38 8.61 -1.50 0.58
C VAL A 38 9.76 -1.42 1.58
N GLY A 39 10.66 -2.41 1.51
CA GLY A 39 11.97 -2.36 2.15
C GLY A 39 13.07 -2.12 1.12
N VAL A 40 14.04 -1.25 1.44
CA VAL A 40 15.16 -0.93 0.55
C VAL A 40 16.48 -1.39 1.17
N ALA A 41 17.16 -2.32 0.50
CA ALA A 41 18.53 -2.70 0.79
C ALA A 41 19.51 -1.87 -0.04
N GLY A 42 20.58 -1.38 0.58
CA GLY A 42 21.48 -0.39 -0.02
C GLY A 42 20.86 1.00 -0.11
N ALA A 43 20.04 1.38 0.88
CA ALA A 43 19.24 2.60 0.86
C ALA A 43 20.07 3.89 0.83
N CYS A 44 21.29 3.89 1.37
CA CYS A 44 22.17 5.05 1.40
C CYS A 44 23.03 5.18 0.13
N GLY A 45 23.00 4.17 -0.76
CA GLY A 45 23.69 4.20 -2.06
C GLY A 45 23.05 5.14 -3.09
N ARG A 46 23.76 5.44 -4.19
CA ARG A 46 23.27 6.33 -5.26
C ARG A 46 21.91 5.90 -5.82
N MET A 47 21.73 4.61 -6.08
CA MET A 47 20.45 4.05 -6.56
C MET A 47 19.41 3.99 -5.44
N GLY A 48 19.81 3.54 -4.24
CA GLY A 48 18.92 3.42 -3.08
C GLY A 48 18.26 4.74 -2.70
N ARG A 49 19.01 5.85 -2.69
CA ARG A 49 18.47 7.18 -2.42
C ARG A 49 17.42 7.60 -3.45
N GLY A 50 17.66 7.30 -4.73
CA GLY A 50 16.67 7.55 -5.78
C GLY A 50 15.40 6.70 -5.62
N ILE A 51 15.54 5.46 -5.15
CA ILE A 51 14.40 4.59 -4.84
C ILE A 51 13.59 5.14 -3.66
N VAL A 52 14.25 5.55 -2.57
CA VAL A 52 13.58 6.16 -1.41
C VAL A 52 12.83 7.43 -1.81
N GLN A 53 13.43 8.25 -2.67
CA GLN A 53 12.77 9.44 -3.23
C GLN A 53 11.54 9.08 -4.07
N ALA A 54 11.65 8.06 -4.92
CA ALA A 54 10.54 7.61 -5.75
C ALA A 54 9.38 7.06 -4.90
N ILE A 55 9.68 6.21 -3.90
CA ILE A 55 8.68 5.67 -2.97
C ILE A 55 7.97 6.80 -2.22
N SER A 56 8.73 7.78 -1.71
CA SER A 56 8.17 8.92 -0.95
C SER A 56 7.28 9.84 -1.81
N ALA A 57 7.35 9.72 -3.14
CA ALA A 57 6.51 10.49 -4.07
C ALA A 57 5.27 9.73 -4.55
N GLN A 58 5.06 8.48 -4.10
CA GLN A 58 3.89 7.68 -4.44
C GLN A 58 2.96 7.53 -3.25
N ASP A 59 1.66 7.77 -3.47
CA ASP A 59 0.64 7.68 -2.41
C ASP A 59 0.23 6.22 -2.11
N ASP A 60 0.56 5.28 -2.99
CA ASP A 60 0.24 3.86 -2.89
C ASP A 60 1.41 3.01 -2.37
N MET A 61 2.50 3.65 -1.92
CA MET A 61 3.68 2.98 -1.37
C MET A 61 4.06 3.51 0.00
N GLU A 62 4.57 2.62 0.83
CA GLU A 62 5.04 2.95 2.17
C GLU A 62 6.44 2.36 2.37
N LEU A 63 7.42 3.22 2.67
CA LEU A 63 8.75 2.76 3.06
C LEU A 63 8.69 2.27 4.51
N VAL A 64 8.95 0.98 4.73
CA VAL A 64 8.88 0.36 6.07
C VAL A 64 10.24 -0.04 6.60
N LEU A 65 11.25 -0.16 5.73
CA LEU A 65 12.57 -0.65 6.10
C LEU A 65 13.65 -0.04 5.20
N ALA A 66 14.76 0.40 5.79
CA ALA A 66 15.94 0.88 5.08
C ALA A 66 17.18 0.23 5.67
N VAL A 67 17.98 -0.41 4.81
CA VAL A 67 19.16 -1.18 5.24
C VAL A 67 20.37 -0.74 4.45
N ASP A 68 21.44 -0.41 5.13
CA ASP A 68 22.72 -0.06 4.53
C ASP A 68 23.84 -0.22 5.57
N VAL A 69 25.09 -0.36 5.11
CA VAL A 69 26.26 -0.33 6.00
C VAL A 69 26.65 1.10 6.38
N ASN A 70 26.18 2.10 5.62
CA ASN A 70 26.42 3.52 5.84
C ASN A 70 25.23 4.18 6.55
N ASP A 71 25.51 5.24 7.33
CA ASP A 71 24.49 6.07 7.98
C ASP A 71 23.54 5.32 8.94
N VAL A 72 23.93 4.14 9.44
CA VAL A 72 23.15 3.34 10.40
C VAL A 72 22.69 4.18 11.60
N GLY A 73 21.42 4.04 11.98
CA GLY A 73 20.76 4.81 13.03
C GLY A 73 20.22 6.18 12.58
N SER A 74 20.58 6.64 11.39
CA SER A 74 20.04 7.89 10.83
C SER A 74 18.64 7.67 10.24
N ASP A 75 17.84 8.73 10.17
CA ASP A 75 16.57 8.73 9.46
C ASP A 75 16.82 8.71 7.94
N ILE A 76 16.33 7.68 7.26
CA ILE A 76 16.60 7.50 5.82
C ILE A 76 16.03 8.64 4.98
N GLY A 77 14.93 9.25 5.42
CA GLY A 77 14.32 10.36 4.73
C GLY A 77 15.18 11.62 4.78
N VAL A 78 15.83 11.88 5.91
CA VAL A 78 16.82 12.95 6.04
C VAL A 78 18.05 12.67 5.16
N VAL A 79 18.57 11.44 5.18
CA VAL A 79 19.71 11.02 4.34
C VAL A 79 19.42 11.18 2.84
N CYS A 80 18.18 10.89 2.42
CA CYS A 80 17.76 10.96 1.02
C CYS A 80 17.20 12.34 0.61
N GLY A 81 17.06 13.29 1.54
CA GLY A 81 16.56 14.64 1.26
C GLY A 81 15.05 14.71 0.99
N VAL A 82 14.26 13.77 1.52
CA VAL A 82 12.78 13.75 1.41
C VAL A 82 12.07 14.20 2.69
N GLY A 83 12.83 14.67 3.68
CA GLY A 83 12.29 15.01 5.00
C GLY A 83 12.26 13.80 5.92
N LYS A 84 11.82 13.99 7.16
CA LYS A 84 11.85 12.92 8.17
C LYS A 84 10.78 11.87 7.89
N THR A 85 11.18 10.62 7.68
CA THR A 85 10.24 9.51 7.42
C THR A 85 9.94 8.68 8.67
N GLY A 86 10.79 8.75 9.69
CA GLY A 86 10.68 7.92 10.90
C GLY A 86 11.29 6.53 10.76
N VAL A 87 11.74 6.16 9.56
CA VAL A 87 12.42 4.88 9.29
C VAL A 87 13.92 5.06 9.47
N GLN A 88 14.50 4.31 10.40
CA GLN A 88 15.93 4.33 10.64
C GLN A 88 16.68 3.39 9.70
N VAL A 89 17.87 3.81 9.28
CA VAL A 89 18.79 2.94 8.55
C VAL A 89 19.33 1.88 9.48
N SER A 90 19.19 0.63 9.08
CA SER A 90 19.57 -0.53 9.87
C SER A 90 20.75 -1.28 9.28
N SER A 91 21.51 -1.93 10.15
CA SER A 91 22.64 -2.76 9.74
C SER A 91 22.16 -4.00 8.96
N PRO A 92 22.91 -4.47 7.95
CA PRO A 92 22.62 -5.74 7.28
C PRO A 92 22.62 -6.96 8.22
N GLU A 93 23.38 -6.89 9.32
CA GLU A 93 23.49 -8.00 10.29
C GLU A 93 22.17 -8.30 11.01
N SER A 94 21.31 -7.28 11.16
CA SER A 94 20.00 -7.37 11.80
C SER A 94 18.84 -7.69 10.83
N LEU A 95 19.13 -7.86 9.53
CA LEU A 95 18.11 -8.06 8.48
C LEU A 95 17.10 -9.17 8.76
N GLY A 96 17.58 -10.32 9.29
CA GLY A 96 16.72 -11.48 9.55
C GLY A 96 15.64 -11.21 10.60
N GLN A 97 15.99 -10.48 11.67
CA GLN A 97 15.04 -10.15 12.75
C GLN A 97 14.03 -9.09 12.31
N MET A 98 14.46 -8.13 11.49
CA MET A 98 13.60 -7.03 11.06
C MET A 98 12.50 -7.46 10.07
N LEU A 99 12.75 -8.51 9.29
CA LEU A 99 11.75 -9.07 8.38
C LEU A 99 10.57 -9.70 9.15
N GLU A 100 10.84 -10.33 10.30
CA GLU A 100 9.81 -10.91 11.16
C GLU A 100 8.96 -9.84 11.86
N GLU A 101 9.55 -8.69 12.21
CA GLU A 101 8.83 -7.55 12.82
C GLU A 101 7.99 -6.75 11.80
N SER A 102 8.23 -6.98 10.51
CA SER A 102 7.61 -6.22 9.41
C SER A 102 6.40 -6.93 8.78
N GLU A 103 6.06 -8.16 9.18
CA GLU A 103 4.81 -8.85 8.79
C GLU A 103 3.57 -8.25 9.45
#